data_AF-F0QRB2-F1
#
_entry.id   AF-F0QRB2-F1
#
_cell.length_a   1.000
_cell.length_b   1.000
_cell.length_c   1.000
_cell.angle_alpha   90.00
_cell.angle_beta   90.00
_cell.angle_gamma   90.00
#
_symmetry.space_group_name_H-M   'P 1'
#
loop_
_entity.id
_entity.type
_entity.pdbx_description
1 polymer ?
#
loop_
_entity_poly.entity_id
_entity_poly.type
_entity_poly.pdbx_seq_one_letter_code
_entity_poly.pdbx_strand_id
1 'polypeptide(L)'
;MASKKKKVNSRERSRKKELKKEKIRYELRRKVKKSIKKQISNLFPVASRASEEVISPKLLLEKKKALSELYKTLDSKQSKGLITKGRVNRLKSRCTIKFNKLFLNQESKNT
;
A
#
# COMPACT_ATOMS: atom_id res chain seq x y z
N MET A 1 30.36 -19.20 -49.88
CA MET A 1 29.45 -18.12 -49.41
C MET A 1 29.58 -17.96 -47.90
N ALA A 2 30.47 -17.07 -47.43
CA ALA A 2 30.63 -16.82 -46.00
C ALA A 2 29.41 -16.04 -45.47
N SER A 3 28.62 -16.65 -44.59
CA SER A 3 27.50 -15.97 -43.96
C SER A 3 28.03 -14.87 -43.04
N LYS A 4 27.89 -13.60 -43.46
CA LYS A 4 28.20 -12.44 -42.62
C LYS A 4 27.28 -12.47 -41.40
N LYS A 5 27.76 -13.00 -40.27
CA LYS A 5 27.06 -12.91 -38.97
C LYS A 5 26.84 -11.43 -38.67
N LYS A 6 25.59 -10.95 -38.76
CA LYS A 6 25.22 -9.58 -38.37
C LYS A 6 25.73 -9.32 -36.95
N LYS A 7 26.63 -8.33 -36.77
CA LYS A 7 27.12 -7.91 -35.45
C LYS A 7 25.91 -7.51 -34.62
N VAL A 8 25.61 -8.30 -33.59
CA VAL A 8 24.45 -8.02 -32.75
C VAL A 8 24.71 -6.74 -31.96
N ASN A 9 23.85 -5.75 -32.13
CA ASN A 9 24.02 -4.43 -31.57
C ASN A 9 23.89 -4.50 -30.03
N SER A 10 25.01 -4.38 -29.32
CA SER A 10 25.10 -4.55 -27.85
C SER A 10 24.15 -3.63 -27.09
N ARG A 11 23.94 -2.41 -27.60
CA ARG A 11 23.00 -1.41 -27.09
C ARG A 11 21.56 -1.89 -27.11
N GLU A 12 21.13 -2.57 -28.17
CA GLU A 12 19.76 -3.06 -28.30
C GLU A 12 19.49 -4.20 -27.30
N ARG A 13 20.45 -5.12 -27.14
CA ARG A 13 20.37 -6.18 -26.12
C ARG A 13 20.29 -5.61 -24.71
N SER A 14 21.07 -4.59 -24.40
CA SER A 14 21.05 -3.90 -23.11
C SER A 14 19.68 -3.26 -22.84
N ARG A 15 19.14 -2.49 -23.80
CA ARG A 15 17.80 -1.89 -23.71
C ARG A 15 16.70 -2.92 -23.48
N LYS A 16 16.71 -4.04 -24.23
CA LYS A 16 15.74 -5.13 -24.04
C LYS A 16 15.82 -5.76 -22.65
N LYS A 17 17.03 -5.92 -22.08
CA LYS A 17 17.22 -6.44 -20.71
C LYS A 17 16.66 -5.47 -19.67
N GLU A 18 16.97 -4.17 -19.78
CA GLU A 18 16.46 -3.16 -18.84
C GLU A 18 14.93 -3.03 -18.91
N LEU A 19 14.34 -3.08 -20.11
CA LEU A 19 12.89 -3.10 -20.27
C LEU A 19 12.24 -4.30 -19.58
N LYS A 20 12.83 -5.50 -19.71
CA LYS A 20 12.34 -6.70 -19.01
C LYS A 20 12.40 -6.54 -17.49
N LYS A 21 13.51 -6.03 -16.95
CA LYS A 21 13.65 -5.75 -15.51
C LYS A 21 12.62 -4.72 -15.04
N GLU A 22 12.38 -3.68 -15.83
CA GLU A 22 11.42 -2.63 -15.49
C GLU A 22 9.98 -3.16 -15.45
N LYS A 23 9.58 -4.02 -16.39
CA LYS A 23 8.26 -4.69 -16.35
C LYS A 23 8.07 -5.47 -15.04
N ILE A 24 9.09 -6.20 -14.60
CA ILE A 24 9.05 -6.96 -13.34
C ILE A 24 8.93 -6.01 -12.14
N ARG A 25 9.76 -4.97 -12.08
CA ARG A 25 9.71 -3.94 -11.01
C ARG A 25 8.35 -3.26 -10.95
N TYR A 26 7.79 -2.93 -12.11
CA TYR A 26 6.46 -2.34 -12.22
C TYR A 26 5.37 -3.27 -11.65
N GLU A 27 5.35 -4.54 -12.03
CA GLU A 27 4.36 -5.50 -11.52
C GLU A 27 4.46 -5.70 -10.02
N LEU A 28 5.68 -5.75 -9.47
CA LEU A 28 5.90 -5.81 -8.02
C LEU A 28 5.29 -4.59 -7.31
N ARG A 29 5.57 -3.37 -7.81
CA ARG A 29 4.99 -2.13 -7.26
C ARG A 29 3.47 -2.11 -7.40
N ARG A 30 2.92 -2.59 -8.52
CA ARG A 30 1.48 -2.68 -8.79
C ARG A 30 0.77 -3.59 -7.79
N LYS A 31 1.31 -4.80 -7.56
CA LYS A 31 0.76 -5.76 -6.58
C LYS A 31 0.77 -5.19 -5.16
N VAL A 32 1.87 -4.55 -4.76
CA VAL A 32 1.96 -3.88 -3.45
C VAL A 32 0.92 -2.77 -3.29
N LYS A 33 0.75 -1.91 -4.30
CA LYS A 33 -0.26 -0.85 -4.27
C LYS A 33 -1.68 -1.42 -4.12
N LYS A 34 -2.00 -2.51 -4.82
CA LYS A 34 -3.30 -3.20 -4.70
C LYS A 34 -3.50 -3.79 -3.29
N SER A 35 -2.48 -4.45 -2.75
CA SER A 35 -2.52 -5.05 -1.40
C SER A 35 -2.79 -3.99 -0.32
N ILE A 36 -2.06 -2.86 -0.35
CA ILE A 36 -2.28 -1.76 0.60
C ILE A 36 -3.68 -1.15 0.45
N LYS A 37 -4.16 -0.97 -0.78
CA LYS A 37 -5.53 -0.50 -1.02
C LYS A 37 -6.55 -1.45 -0.40
N LYS A 38 -6.35 -2.78 -0.52
CA LYS A 38 -7.21 -3.79 0.09
C LYS A 38 -7.18 -3.72 1.61
N GLN A 39 -6.00 -3.62 2.23
CA GLN A 39 -5.87 -3.45 3.69
C GLN A 39 -6.62 -2.21 4.19
N ILE A 40 -6.45 -1.06 3.52
CA ILE A 40 -7.15 0.18 3.88
C ILE A 40 -8.67 0.03 3.71
N SER A 41 -9.13 -0.63 2.64
CA SER A 41 -10.55 -0.88 2.40
C SER A 41 -11.17 -1.78 3.47
N ASN A 42 -10.43 -2.79 3.94
CA ASN A 42 -10.87 -3.69 5.00
C ASN A 42 -10.89 -2.99 6.36
N LEU A 43 -9.94 -2.09 6.60
CA LEU A 43 -9.88 -1.29 7.83
C LEU A 43 -11.06 -0.32 7.90
N PHE A 44 -11.40 0.34 6.79
CA PHE A 44 -12.46 1.33 6.68
C PHE A 44 -13.51 0.95 5.61
N PRO A 45 -14.34 -0.07 5.86
CA PRO A 45 -15.37 -0.48 4.92
C PRO A 45 -16.38 0.65 4.64
N VAL A 46 -17.02 0.61 3.47
CA VAL A 46 -17.97 1.66 3.07
C VAL A 46 -19.23 1.63 3.94
N ALA A 47 -19.67 0.44 4.35
CA ALA A 47 -20.82 0.25 5.24
C ALA A 47 -20.66 0.92 6.61
N SER A 48 -19.43 0.98 7.14
CA SER A 48 -19.14 1.61 8.44
C SER A 48 -19.12 3.15 8.39
N ARG A 49 -19.63 3.77 7.31
CA ARG A 49 -19.83 5.23 7.24
C ARG A 49 -21.20 5.67 7.72
N ALA A 50 -22.15 4.74 7.81
CA ALA A 50 -23.56 5.03 8.06
C ALA A 50 -24.04 4.65 9.48
N SER A 51 -23.31 3.80 10.21
CA SER A 51 -23.71 3.43 11.57
C SER A 51 -22.98 4.27 12.61
N GLU A 52 -23.74 5.10 13.34
CA GLU A 52 -23.38 5.63 14.66
C GLU A 52 -23.49 4.51 15.72
N GLU A 53 -23.06 3.30 15.38
CA GLU A 53 -23.05 2.18 16.32
C GLU A 53 -21.89 2.35 17.29
N VAL A 54 -22.20 2.33 18.58
CA VAL A 54 -21.22 2.28 19.66
C VAL A 54 -20.31 1.08 19.42
N ILE A 55 -19.04 1.36 19.16
CA ILE A 55 -18.07 0.33 18.79
C ILE A 55 -17.72 -0.48 20.02
N SER A 56 -17.92 -1.80 19.96
CA SER A 56 -17.55 -2.67 21.07
C SER A 56 -16.04 -2.59 21.35
N PRO A 57 -15.61 -2.67 22.62
CA PRO A 57 -14.18 -2.64 22.98
C PRO A 57 -13.34 -3.69 22.24
N LYS A 58 -13.93 -4.87 22.00
CA LYS A 58 -13.32 -5.97 21.24
C LYS A 58 -13.08 -5.57 19.78
N LEU A 59 -14.08 -4.97 19.13
CA LEU A 59 -13.96 -4.50 17.75
C LEU A 59 -12.94 -3.36 17.65
N LEU A 60 -12.92 -2.43 18.61
CA LEU A 60 -11.91 -1.37 18.66
C LEU A 60 -10.49 -1.94 18.72
N LEU A 61 -10.25 -2.96 19.55
CA LEU A 61 -8.95 -3.63 19.65
C LEU A 61 -8.54 -4.28 18.32
N GLU A 62 -9.47 -4.97 17.65
CA GLU A 62 -9.22 -5.56 16.32
C GLU A 62 -8.85 -4.49 15.28
N LYS A 63 -9.54 -3.35 15.28
CA LYS A 63 -9.24 -2.24 14.38
C LYS A 63 -7.88 -1.59 14.69
N LYS A 64 -7.50 -1.46 15.97
CA LYS A 64 -6.15 -1.01 16.37
C LYS A 64 -5.07 -1.97 15.88
N LYS A 65 -5.28 -3.28 16.00
CA LYS A 65 -4.36 -4.31 15.48
C LYS A 65 -4.21 -4.22 13.96
N ALA A 66 -5.31 -4.13 13.23
CA ALA A 66 -5.30 -3.98 11.78
C ALA A 66 -4.59 -2.69 11.30
N LEU A 67 -4.74 -1.58 12.04
CA LEU A 67 -4.01 -0.34 11.77
C LEU A 67 -2.49 -0.53 11.98
N SER A 68 -2.08 -1.20 13.05
CA SER A 68 -0.67 -1.51 13.33
C SER A 68 -0.05 -2.38 12.24
N GLU A 69 -0.77 -3.41 11.78
CA GLU A 69 -0.33 -4.27 10.67
C GLU A 69 -0.18 -3.51 9.35
N LEU A 70 -1.10 -2.58 9.07
CA LEU A 70 -0.98 -1.68 7.91
C LEU A 70 0.33 -0.87 8.00
N TYR A 71 0.68 -0.35 9.18
CA TYR A 71 1.89 0.46 9.35
C TYR A 71 3.17 -0.36 9.18
N LYS A 72 3.21 -1.55 9.78
CA LYS A 72 4.30 -2.53 9.57
C LYS A 72 4.46 -2.86 8.08
N THR A 73 3.33 -3.06 7.38
CA THR A 73 3.34 -3.32 5.94
C THR A 73 3.92 -2.13 5.17
N LEU A 74 3.46 -0.90 5.45
CA LEU A 74 3.94 0.30 4.76
C LEU A 74 5.45 0.49 4.94
N ASP A 75 5.96 0.33 6.16
CA ASP A 75 7.40 0.49 6.45
C ASP A 75 8.23 -0.60 5.77
N SER A 76 7.76 -1.85 5.81
CA SER A 76 8.41 -2.97 5.10
C SER A 76 8.45 -2.76 3.58
N LYS A 77 7.42 -2.17 2.98
CA LYS A 77 7.42 -1.90 1.52
C LYS A 77 8.24 -0.66 1.17
N GLN A 78 8.39 0.29 2.10
CA GLN A 78 9.28 1.44 1.94
C GLN A 78 10.75 1.04 2.01
N SER A 79 11.15 0.21 2.96
CA SER A 79 12.54 -0.29 3.04
C SER A 79 12.94 -1.09 1.79
N LYS A 80 11.98 -1.81 1.19
CA LYS A 80 12.16 -2.53 -0.09
C LYS A 80 12.14 -1.64 -1.34
N GLY A 81 12.01 -0.31 -1.20
CA GLY A 81 11.97 0.63 -2.33
C GLY A 81 10.73 0.49 -3.23
N LEU A 82 9.68 -0.20 -2.78
CA LEU A 82 8.46 -0.42 -3.55
C LEU A 82 7.48 0.76 -3.43
N ILE A 83 7.67 1.60 -2.40
CA ILE A 83 6.86 2.80 -2.11
C ILE A 83 7.79 3.90 -1.60
N THR A 84 7.52 5.13 -1.99
CA THR A 84 8.29 6.30 -1.52
C THR A 84 7.96 6.67 -0.08
N LYS A 85 8.96 7.16 0.67
CA LYS A 85 8.82 7.63 2.07
C LYS A 85 7.67 8.63 2.23
N GLY A 86 7.60 9.64 1.36
CA GLY A 86 6.53 10.64 1.39
C GLY A 86 5.13 10.05 1.20
N ARG A 87 4.98 9.00 0.37
CA ARG A 87 3.70 8.32 0.20
C ARG A 87 3.31 7.51 1.44
N VAL A 88 4.26 6.84 2.08
CA VAL A 88 4.02 6.13 3.35
C VAL A 88 3.55 7.09 4.44
N ASN A 89 4.26 8.21 4.63
CA ASN A 89 3.90 9.18 5.66
C ASN A 89 2.49 9.76 5.46
N ARG A 90 2.14 10.11 4.21
CA ARG A 90 0.79 10.56 3.88
C ARG A 90 -0.28 9.50 4.15
N LEU A 91 0.00 8.23 3.85
CA LEU A 91 -0.94 7.15 4.12
C LEU A 91 -1.13 6.91 5.61
N LYS A 92 -0.04 6.89 6.39
CA LYS A 92 -0.10 6.80 7.85
C LYS A 92 -0.94 7.93 8.45
N SER A 93 -0.60 9.18 8.12
CA SER A 93 -1.34 10.36 8.59
C SER A 93 -2.83 10.28 8.25
N ARG A 94 -3.20 10.01 6.99
CA ARG A 94 -4.61 9.90 6.58
C ARG A 94 -5.34 8.76 7.30
N CYS A 95 -4.69 7.62 7.50
CA CYS A 95 -5.31 6.49 8.20
C CYS A 95 -5.49 6.81 9.69
N THR A 96 -4.51 7.41 10.36
CA THR A 96 -4.64 7.86 11.76
C THR A 96 -5.81 8.85 11.91
N ILE A 97 -5.85 9.90 11.08
CA ILE A 97 -6.91 10.93 11.15
C ILE A 97 -8.29 10.28 10.99
N LYS A 98 -8.44 9.42 9.98
CA LYS A 98 -9.70 8.71 9.72
C LYS A 98 -10.05 7.74 10.85
N PHE A 99 -9.05 7.06 11.41
CA PHE A 99 -9.25 6.14 12.53
C PHE A 99 -9.77 6.88 13.76
N ASN A 100 -9.11 7.97 14.16
CA ASN A 100 -9.52 8.74 15.33
C ASN A 100 -10.94 9.29 15.17
N LYS A 101 -11.27 9.81 13.98
CA LYS A 101 -12.61 10.32 13.67
C LYS A 101 -13.71 9.25 13.78
N LEU A 102 -13.41 8.00 13.39
CA LEU A 102 -14.41 6.93 13.35
C LEU A 102 -14.48 6.12 14.65
N PHE A 103 -13.37 5.97 15.38
CA PHE A 103 -13.24 4.97 16.43
C PHE A 103 -12.88 5.52 17.81
N LEU A 104 -12.31 6.73 17.92
CA LEU A 104 -11.85 7.28 19.21
C LEU A 104 -12.61 8.55 19.62
N ASN A 105 -12.99 9.40 18.66
CA ASN A 105 -13.70 10.66 18.95
C ASN A 105 -15.23 10.49 19.03
N GLN A 106 -15.74 9.25 19.17
CA GLN A 106 -17.17 9.03 19.43
C GLN A 106 -17.54 9.33 20.89
N GLU A 107 -16.58 9.23 21.82
CA GLU A 107 -16.82 9.46 23.26
C GLU A 107 -17.16 10.92 23.59
N SER A 108 -16.74 11.89 22.79
CA SER A 108 -16.97 13.33 23.06
C SER A 108 -18.35 13.85 22.63
N LYS A 109 -19.22 13.01 22.10
CA LYS A 109 -20.59 13.40 21.70
C LYS A 109 -21.67 12.98 22.71
N ASN A 110 -21.31 12.19 23.72
CA ASN A 110 -22.24 11.64 24.72
C ASN A 110 -22.08 12.29 26.12
N THR A 111 -21.36 13.40 26.21
CA THR A 111 -21.29 14.28 27.39
C THR A 111 -21.89 15.63 27.04
#